data_AF-A0A0M9X7T5-F1
#
_entry.id   AF-A0A0M9X7T5-F1
#
_cell.length_a   1.000
_cell.length_b   1.000
_cell.length_c   1.000
_cell.angle_alpha   90.00
_cell.angle_beta   90.00
_cell.angle_gamma   90.00
#
_symmetry.space_group_name_H-M   'P 1'
#
loop_
_entity.id
_entity.type
_entity.pdbx_description
1 polymer ?
#
loop_
_entity_poly.entity_id
_entity_poly.type
_entity_poly.pdbx_seq_one_letter_code
_entity_poly.pdbx_strand_id
1 'polypeptide(L)'
;MSPALLALAPTASSAPAAPPTDTLLPLLVTRGGAPAAALPDLEETGVRHAGTGPGVERADRFRAGSITRTFVATVVPQLADEGRLSLSDTVEEQLPGLVRGAGGASSPSA
;
A
#
# COMPACT_ATOMS: atom_id res chain seq x y z
N MET A 1 35.86 34.80 -15.24
CA MET A 1 35.28 33.46 -15.50
C MET A 1 33.89 33.45 -14.88
N SER A 2 32.84 33.25 -15.68
CA SER A 2 31.43 33.38 -15.27
C SER A 2 30.82 31.98 -15.20
N PRO A 3 30.27 31.50 -14.07
CA PRO A 3 29.52 30.26 -14.04
C PRO A 3 28.05 30.56 -14.40
N ALA A 4 27.60 30.03 -15.53
CA ALA A 4 26.17 30.01 -15.86
C ALA A 4 25.49 28.90 -15.04
N LEU A 5 24.53 29.28 -14.19
CA LEU A 5 23.66 28.36 -13.47
C LEU A 5 22.57 27.85 -14.43
N LEU A 6 22.64 26.56 -14.78
CA LEU A 6 21.51 25.85 -15.41
C LEU A 6 20.47 25.56 -14.33
N ALA A 7 19.33 26.26 -14.37
CA ALA A 7 18.16 25.89 -13.60
C ALA A 7 17.43 24.74 -14.31
N LEU A 8 17.46 23.55 -13.71
CA LEU A 8 16.68 22.41 -14.14
C LEU A 8 15.22 22.64 -13.69
N ALA A 9 14.33 22.98 -14.62
CA ALA A 9 12.90 23.09 -14.31
C ALA A 9 12.32 21.70 -14.02
N PRO A 10 11.49 21.53 -12.96
CA PRO A 10 10.80 20.27 -12.74
C PRO A 10 9.78 20.08 -13.87
N THR A 11 9.96 19.02 -14.67
CA THR A 11 8.89 18.54 -15.56
C THR A 11 7.73 18.11 -14.68
N ALA A 12 6.66 18.89 -14.68
CA ALA A 12 5.40 18.48 -14.06
C ALA A 12 4.84 17.28 -14.84
N SER A 13 4.75 16.13 -14.18
CA SER A 13 4.06 14.96 -14.73
C SER A 13 2.56 15.21 -14.66
N SER A 14 1.97 15.65 -15.78
CA SER A 14 0.51 15.70 -15.91
C SER A 14 0.02 14.27 -16.08
N ALA A 15 -0.52 13.66 -15.02
CA ALA A 15 -1.27 12.42 -15.15
C ALA A 15 -2.54 12.69 -15.99
N PRO A 16 -2.92 11.79 -16.91
CA PRO A 16 -4.19 11.91 -17.62
C PRO A 16 -5.34 11.92 -16.62
N ALA A 17 -6.36 12.73 -16.89
CA ALA A 17 -7.56 12.77 -16.06
C ALA A 17 -8.19 11.37 -16.00
N ALA A 18 -8.34 10.82 -14.79
CA ALA A 18 -8.96 9.52 -14.60
C ALA A 18 -10.43 9.58 -15.06
N PRO A 19 -10.95 8.52 -15.73
CA PRO A 19 -12.36 8.45 -16.07
C PRO A 19 -13.23 8.47 -14.82
N PRO A 20 -14.46 9.01 -14.90
CA PRO A 20 -15.30 9.24 -13.73
C PRO A 20 -15.67 7.91 -13.04
N THR A 21 -15.63 7.91 -11.70
CA THR A 21 -15.89 6.77 -10.82
C THR A 21 -17.19 6.03 -11.17
N ASP A 22 -18.24 6.78 -11.50
CA ASP A 22 -19.56 6.24 -11.86
C ASP A 22 -19.52 5.34 -13.11
N THR A 23 -18.53 5.51 -13.99
CA THR A 23 -18.36 4.67 -15.19
C THR A 23 -17.52 3.42 -14.92
N LEU A 24 -16.55 3.48 -14.00
CA LEU A 24 -15.63 2.38 -13.73
C LEU A 24 -16.17 1.38 -12.73
N LEU A 25 -16.82 1.85 -11.66
CA LEU A 25 -17.33 1.00 -10.59
C LEU A 25 -18.23 -0.14 -11.12
N PRO A 26 -19.24 0.11 -11.98
CA PRO A 26 -20.09 -0.95 -12.51
C PRO A 26 -19.33 -2.03 -13.30
N LEU A 27 -18.17 -1.69 -13.89
CA LEU A 27 -17.35 -2.64 -14.64
C LEU A 27 -16.67 -3.66 -13.72
N LEU A 28 -16.36 -3.30 -12.46
CA LEU A 28 -15.80 -4.25 -11.49
C LEU A 28 -16.79 -5.37 -11.16
N VAL A 29 -18.08 -5.07 -11.16
CA VAL A 29 -19.14 -6.06 -10.95
C VAL A 29 -19.42 -6.82 -12.24
N THR A 30 -19.72 -6.11 -13.33
CA THR A 30 -20.19 -6.74 -14.58
C THR A 30 -19.10 -7.46 -15.37
N ARG A 31 -17.84 -6.98 -15.33
CA ARG A 31 -16.70 -7.60 -16.03
C ARG A 31 -15.67 -8.21 -15.08
N GLY A 32 -15.47 -7.60 -13.91
CA GLY A 32 -14.50 -8.07 -12.92
C GLY A 32 -14.99 -9.23 -12.07
N GLY A 33 -16.28 -9.56 -12.10
CA GLY A 33 -16.85 -10.68 -11.35
C GLY A 33 -16.93 -10.45 -9.83
N ALA A 34 -16.65 -9.23 -9.36
CA ALA A 34 -16.87 -8.88 -7.97
C ALA A 34 -18.39 -8.87 -7.67
N PRO A 35 -18.84 -9.42 -6.52
CA PRO A 35 -20.26 -9.36 -6.18
C PRO A 35 -20.76 -7.92 -5.99
N ALA A 36 -19.86 -7.04 -5.54
CA ALA A 36 -20.09 -5.62 -5.37
C ALA A 36 -18.75 -4.88 -5.24
N ALA A 37 -18.76 -3.55 -5.42
CA ALA A 37 -17.56 -2.72 -5.33
C ALA A 37 -17.87 -1.35 -4.71
N ALA A 38 -16.91 -0.80 -3.97
CA ALA A 38 -16.97 0.54 -3.39
C ALA A 38 -15.68 1.31 -3.68
N LEU A 39 -15.78 2.62 -3.83
CA LEU A 39 -14.65 3.52 -3.93
C LEU A 39 -14.86 4.74 -3.03
N PRO A 40 -13.94 5.00 -2.08
CA PRO A 40 -13.82 6.31 -1.45
C PRO A 40 -13.10 7.26 -2.40
N ASP A 41 -13.71 8.41 -2.67
CA ASP A 41 -13.13 9.51 -3.44
C ASP A 41 -12.77 10.65 -2.48
N LEU A 42 -11.49 10.99 -2.43
CA LEU A 42 -10.96 12.02 -1.53
C LEU A 42 -11.16 13.39 -2.18
N GLU A 43 -12.01 14.21 -1.57
CA GLU A 43 -12.27 15.58 -1.96
C GLU A 43 -11.58 16.54 -0.98
N GLU A 44 -11.40 17.80 -1.37
CA GLU A 44 -10.73 18.82 -0.53
C GLU A 44 -11.34 18.96 0.87
N THR A 45 -12.65 18.75 0.98
CA THR A 45 -13.42 18.93 2.22
C THR A 45 -13.90 17.63 2.86
N GLY A 46 -13.56 16.46 2.29
CA GLY A 46 -14.03 15.19 2.85
C GLY A 46 -13.84 13.97 1.95
N VAL A 47 -14.66 12.95 2.19
CA VAL A 47 -14.62 11.69 1.43
C VAL A 47 -16.01 11.40 0.89
N ARG A 48 -16.15 11.49 -0.44
CA ARG A 48 -17.33 10.97 -1.13
C ARG A 48 -17.21 9.45 -1.24
N HIS A 49 -18.34 8.76 -1.12
CA HIS A 49 -18.38 7.31 -1.23
C HIS A 49 -19.27 6.94 -2.41
N ALA A 50 -18.76 6.08 -3.30
CA ALA A 50 -19.52 5.51 -4.40
C ALA A 50 -19.51 3.98 -4.26
N GLY A 51 -20.65 3.34 -4.57
CA GLY A 51 -20.84 1.90 -4.45
C GLY A 51 -21.66 1.34 -5.61
N THR A 52 -21.47 0.07 -5.92
CA THR A 52 -22.24 -0.67 -6.94
C THR A 52 -22.36 -2.15 -6.56
N GLY A 53 -23.43 -2.80 -7.00
CA GLY A 53 -23.79 -4.16 -6.60
C GLY A 53 -24.76 -4.19 -5.41
N PRO A 54 -25.24 -5.39 -5.03
CA PRO A 54 -26.29 -5.50 -4.02
C PRO A 54 -25.81 -5.10 -2.62
N GLY A 55 -26.43 -4.06 -2.04
CA GLY A 55 -26.38 -3.76 -0.60
C GLY A 55 -25.03 -3.29 -0.06
N VAL A 56 -24.14 -2.73 -0.89
CA VAL A 56 -22.89 -2.15 -0.40
C VAL A 56 -23.12 -0.80 0.26
N GLU A 57 -22.77 -0.72 1.53
CA GLU A 57 -22.87 0.46 2.38
C GLU A 57 -21.49 0.98 2.79
N ARG A 58 -21.41 2.27 3.15
CA ARG A 58 -20.16 2.90 3.62
C ARG A 58 -19.52 2.15 4.79
N ALA A 59 -20.34 1.61 5.69
CA ALA A 59 -19.89 0.94 6.91
C ALA A 59 -19.47 -0.52 6.70
N ASP A 60 -19.58 -1.04 5.47
CA ASP A 60 -19.24 -2.42 5.18
C ASP A 60 -17.74 -2.68 5.33
N ARG A 61 -17.42 -3.94 5.64
CA ARG A 61 -16.05 -4.38 5.87
C ARG A 61 -15.57 -5.27 4.73
N PHE A 62 -14.40 -4.95 4.21
CA PHE A 62 -13.74 -5.70 3.14
C PHE A 62 -12.51 -6.42 3.69
N ARG A 63 -12.19 -7.58 3.10
CA ARG A 63 -10.90 -8.23 3.35
C ARG A 63 -9.79 -7.45 2.66
N ALA A 64 -8.95 -6.77 3.45
CA ALA A 64 -7.88 -5.91 2.93
C ALA A 64 -6.83 -6.65 2.07
N GLY A 65 -6.66 -7.97 2.25
CA GLY A 65 -5.72 -8.76 1.46
C GLY A 65 -4.28 -8.25 1.60
N SER A 66 -3.57 -8.09 0.48
CA SER A 66 -2.17 -7.63 0.49
C SER A 66 -2.00 -6.20 0.99
N ILE A 67 -3.07 -5.38 1.08
CA ILE A 67 -3.00 -4.03 1.67
C ILE A 67 -2.55 -4.12 3.13
N THR A 68 -2.86 -5.22 3.84
CA THR A 68 -2.35 -5.47 5.21
C THR A 68 -0.83 -5.36 5.30
N ARG A 69 -0.08 -5.67 4.23
CA ARG A 69 1.39 -5.56 4.23
C ARG A 69 1.87 -4.13 4.39
N THR A 70 1.13 -3.15 3.89
CA THR A 70 1.49 -1.73 4.07
C THR A 70 1.43 -1.36 5.55
N PHE A 71 0.40 -1.80 6.27
CA PHE A 71 0.30 -1.59 7.72
C PHE A 71 1.44 -2.29 8.47
N VAL A 72 1.78 -3.53 8.10
CA VAL A 72 2.94 -4.23 8.70
C VAL A 72 4.25 -3.49 8.40
N ALA A 73 4.42 -3.01 7.16
CA ALA A 73 5.60 -2.28 6.72
C ALA A 73 5.76 -0.91 7.37
N THR A 74 4.70 -0.34 7.96
CA THR A 74 4.82 0.87 8.79
C THR A 74 5.08 0.53 10.25
N VAL A 75 4.42 -0.51 10.79
CA VAL A 75 4.56 -0.89 12.20
C VAL A 75 5.94 -1.47 12.51
N VAL A 76 6.53 -2.28 11.63
CA VAL A 76 7.85 -2.88 11.89
C VAL A 76 8.95 -1.83 12.08
N PRO A 77 9.10 -0.81 11.21
CA PRO A 77 10.02 0.30 11.46
C PRO A 77 9.71 1.11 12.73
N GLN A 78 8.42 1.31 13.05
CA GLN A 78 8.03 1.98 14.31
C GLN A 78 8.53 1.21 15.53
N LEU A 79 8.38 -0.11 15.54
CA LEU A 79 8.89 -0.96 16.63
C LEU A 79 10.42 -0.91 16.72
N ALA A 80 11.12 -0.76 15.59
CA ALA A 80 12.57 -0.58 15.58
C ALA A 80 12.99 0.78 16.18
N ASP A 81 12.29 1.85 15.83
CA ASP A 81 12.50 3.19 16.39
C ASP A 81 12.22 3.22 17.91
N GLU A 82 11.19 2.48 18.35
CA GLU A 82 10.87 2.27 19.76
C GLU A 82 11.88 1.37 20.51
N GLY A 83 12.89 0.82 19.81
CA GLY A 83 13.90 -0.09 20.39
C GLY A 83 13.34 -1.45 20.82
N ARG A 84 12.18 -1.85 20.29
CA ARG A 84 11.48 -3.10 20.66
C ARG A 84 11.87 -4.30 19.82
N LEU A 85 12.49 -4.04 18.67
CA LEU A 85 13.17 -5.02 17.83
C LEU A 85 14.32 -4.31 17.10
N SER A 86 15.27 -5.07 16.54
CA SER A 86 16.22 -4.52 15.56
C SER A 86 15.92 -5.11 14.17
N LEU A 87 16.00 -4.27 13.14
CA LEU A 87 15.80 -4.72 11.75
C LEU A 87 16.93 -5.63 11.25
N SER A 88 18.03 -5.68 11.98
CA SER A 88 19.17 -6.57 11.71
C SER A 88 19.03 -7.93 12.39
N ASP A 89 18.05 -8.08 13.30
CA ASP A 89 17.84 -9.33 14.01
C ASP A 89 17.27 -10.37 13.05
N THR A 90 17.69 -11.62 13.24
CA THR A 90 17.10 -12.74 12.52
C THR A 90 15.72 -13.05 13.07
N VAL A 91 14.86 -13.64 12.24
CA VAL A 91 13.54 -14.09 12.71
C VAL A 91 13.66 -15.14 13.82
N GLU A 92 14.72 -15.97 13.82
CA GLU A 92 14.95 -16.97 14.87
C GLU A 92 15.29 -16.34 16.22
N GLU A 93 16.04 -15.24 16.24
CA GLU A 93 16.32 -14.49 17.48
C GLU A 93 15.04 -13.90 18.09
N GLN A 94 14.12 -13.45 17.24
CA GLN A 94 12.85 -12.83 17.66
C GLN A 94 11.75 -13.87 17.97
N LEU A 95 11.77 -15.03 17.30
CA LEU A 95 10.75 -16.09 17.42
C LEU A 95 11.39 -17.49 17.51
N PRO A 96 12.08 -17.81 18.62
CA PRO A 96 12.86 -19.05 18.74
C PRO A 96 12.01 -20.31 18.57
N GLY A 97 12.48 -21.23 17.74
CA GLY A 97 11.84 -22.53 17.49
C GLY A 97 10.54 -22.48 16.68
N LEU A 98 10.11 -21.28 16.26
CA LEU A 98 8.91 -21.11 15.44
C LEU A 98 9.22 -21.29 13.94
N VAL A 99 10.44 -20.99 13.51
CA VAL A 99 10.85 -21.09 12.11
C VAL A 99 11.55 -22.44 11.88
N ARG A 100 10.96 -23.31 11.04
CA ARG A 100 11.60 -24.56 10.59
C ARG A 100 12.06 -24.45 9.13
N GLY A 101 13.26 -23.90 8.90
CA GLY A 101 13.97 -23.84 7.60
C GLY A 101 13.30 -23.01 6.49
N ALA A 102 13.96 -22.34 5.54
CA ALA A 102 15.38 -22.19 5.23
C ALA A 102 15.82 -20.74 5.50
N GLY A 103 16.90 -20.58 6.27
CA GLY A 103 17.63 -19.31 6.32
C GLY A 103 18.20 -19.03 4.93
N GLY A 104 17.96 -17.83 4.39
CA GLY A 104 18.74 -17.33 3.27
C GLY A 104 20.21 -17.44 3.66
N ALA A 105 21.00 -18.19 2.88
CA ALA A 105 22.36 -18.53 3.21
C ALA A 105 23.22 -17.27 3.41
N SER A 106 23.51 -16.92 4.66
CA SER A 106 24.71 -16.16 4.99
C SER A 106 25.88 -17.14 4.94
N SER A 107 26.54 -17.25 3.79
CA SER A 107 27.84 -17.93 3.74
C SER A 107 28.86 -17.07 4.48
N PRO A 108 29.61 -17.59 5.47
CA PRO A 108 30.70 -16.86 6.08
C PRO A 108 31.87 -16.80 5.09
N SER A 109 32.45 -15.61 4.95
CA SER A 109 33.72 -15.36 4.28
C SER A 109 34.84 -16.14 4.97
N ALA A 110 35.67 -16.81 4.19
CA ALA A 110 37.03 -17.25 4.56
C ALA A 110 38.02 -16.62 3.59
#